data_AF-A0A4Q6A902-F1
#
_entry.id   AF-A0A4Q6A902-F1
#
_cell.length_a   1.000
_cell.length_b   1.000
_cell.length_c   1.000
_cell.angle_alpha   90.00
_cell.angle_beta   90.00
_cell.angle_gamma   90.00
#
_symmetry.space_group_name_H-M   'P 1'
#
loop_
_entity.id
_entity.type
_entity.pdbx_description
1 polymer ?
#
loop_
_entity_poly.entity_id
_entity_poly.type
_entity_poly.pdbx_seq_one_letter_code
_entity_poly.pdbx_strand_id
1 'polypeptide(L)'
;GVDDVWLKTAQVYDYENDPNKLIPTNNKYSRYKKNKEGKYAFKGNNANHCWRLWHDPVITWDGTVVPCCFDKDAQHKLGSLRQQPFKELWKNGEYKNFRSQVLQSRQNIDICANCSEGVKVWG
;
A
#
# COMPACT_ATOMS: atom_id res chain seq x y z
N GLY A 1 -8.88 -6.57 33.47
CA GLY A 1 -7.53 -6.51 32.87
C GLY A 1 -7.67 -6.50 31.35
N VAL A 2 -6.56 -6.37 30.61
CA VAL A 2 -6.54 -6.54 29.15
C VAL A 2 -5.96 -7.90 28.82
N ASP A 3 -6.63 -8.65 27.95
CA ASP A 3 -6.23 -10.01 27.57
C ASP A 3 -5.07 -10.04 26.56
N ASP A 4 -5.01 -9.07 25.63
CA ASP A 4 -3.95 -8.97 24.62
C ASP A 4 -3.70 -7.52 24.15
N VAL A 5 -2.47 -7.24 23.69
CA VAL A 5 -2.08 -5.95 23.10
C VAL A 5 -1.28 -6.18 21.82
N TRP A 6 -1.79 -5.64 20.70
CA TRP A 6 -1.08 -5.62 19.41
C TRP A 6 -0.77 -4.19 18.97
N LEU A 7 0.47 -3.96 18.56
CA LEU A 7 0.95 -2.66 18.11
C LEU A 7 1.22 -2.72 16.60
N LYS A 8 0.47 -1.93 15.84
CA LYS A 8 0.70 -1.76 14.40
C LYS A 8 1.74 -0.67 14.16
N THR A 9 2.62 -0.90 13.20
CA THR A 9 3.59 0.13 12.80
C THR A 9 2.94 1.14 11.86
N ALA A 10 3.11 2.42 12.16
CA ALA A 10 2.54 3.52 11.36
C ALA A 10 3.17 3.59 9.97
N GLN A 11 2.34 3.87 8.96
CA GLN A 11 2.78 4.24 7.62
C GLN A 11 2.84 5.77 7.53
N VAL A 12 4.01 6.29 7.13
CA VAL A 12 4.28 7.72 6.94
C VAL A 12 4.57 7.96 5.45
N TYR A 13 4.04 9.04 4.88
CA TYR A 13 4.24 9.39 3.47
C TYR A 13 5.67 9.84 3.20
N ASP A 14 6.05 11.01 3.71
CA ASP A 14 7.42 11.53 3.65
C ASP A 14 8.27 10.90 4.77
N TYR A 15 8.38 9.57 4.75
CA TYR A 15 9.14 8.86 5.76
C TYR A 15 10.65 9.13 5.63
N GLU A 16 11.15 9.39 4.42
CA GLU A 16 12.59 9.59 4.17
C GLU A 16 13.14 10.82 4.91
N ASN A 17 12.36 11.91 4.93
CA ASN A 17 12.72 13.15 5.61
C ASN A 17 12.09 13.28 7.01
N ASP A 18 10.94 12.62 7.25
CA ASP A 18 10.16 12.68 8.49
C ASP A 18 10.01 14.10 9.07
N PRO A 19 9.50 15.07 8.28
CA PRO A 19 9.49 16.49 8.65
C PRO A 19 8.71 16.76 9.95
N ASN A 20 7.72 15.90 10.23
CA ASN A 20 6.84 16.00 11.39
C ASN A 20 7.28 15.11 12.57
N LYS A 21 8.43 14.43 12.47
CA LYS A 21 8.99 13.56 13.52
C LYS A 21 7.99 12.49 14.00
N LEU A 22 7.27 11.89 13.06
CA LEU A 22 6.22 10.90 13.34
C LEU A 22 6.79 9.49 13.50
N ILE A 23 8.03 9.24 13.07
CA ILE A 23 8.61 7.90 13.12
C ILE A 23 9.08 7.59 14.54
N PRO A 24 8.64 6.47 15.16
CA PRO A 24 9.07 6.09 16.49
C PRO A 24 10.59 5.93 16.58
N THR A 25 11.19 6.47 17.65
CA THR A 25 12.63 6.33 17.94
C THR A 25 13.01 4.90 18.32
N ASN A 26 12.08 4.15 18.92
CA ASN A 26 12.28 2.74 19.21
C ASN A 26 12.17 1.90 17.94
N ASN A 27 13.32 1.39 17.48
CA ASN A 27 13.43 0.58 16.26
C ASN A 27 12.53 -0.67 16.25
N LYS A 28 12.15 -1.22 17.42
CA LYS A 28 11.24 -2.37 17.52
C LYS A 28 9.83 -2.04 17.02
N TYR A 29 9.36 -0.81 17.25
CA TYR A 29 8.01 -0.37 16.91
C TYR A 29 7.94 0.49 15.65
N SER A 30 9.09 0.73 15.02
CA SER A 30 9.18 1.55 13.80
C SER A 30 9.12 0.69 12.54
N ARG A 31 8.30 1.11 11.57
CA ARG A 31 8.25 0.57 10.20
C ARG A 31 9.53 0.84 9.40
N TYR A 32 10.33 1.82 9.82
CA TYR A 32 11.48 2.35 9.09
C TYR A 32 12.79 2.17 9.85
N LYS A 33 13.92 2.07 9.14
CA LYS A 33 15.28 2.05 9.69
C LYS A 33 16.09 3.21 9.10
N LYS A 34 16.99 3.81 9.88
CA LYS A 34 17.96 4.77 9.32
C LYS A 34 19.07 4.03 8.58
N ASN A 35 19.44 4.51 7.40
CA ASN A 35 20.62 4.05 6.65
C ASN A 35 21.89 4.75 7.17
N LYS A 36 23.05 4.45 6.56
CA LYS A 36 24.34 5.06 6.94
C LYS A 36 24.38 6.59 6.75
N GLU A 37 23.52 7.12 5.89
CA GLU A 37 23.40 8.55 5.58
C GLU A 37 22.38 9.27 6.51
N GLY A 38 21.76 8.53 7.44
CA GLY A 38 20.77 9.06 8.37
C GLY A 38 19.34 9.15 7.82
N LYS A 39 19.09 8.81 6.55
CA LYS A 39 17.76 8.77 5.93
C LYS A 39 16.99 7.51 6.32
N TYR A 40 15.68 7.61 6.42
CA TYR A 40 14.84 6.45 6.69
C TYR A 40 14.62 5.61 5.44
N ALA A 41 14.65 4.29 5.61
CA ALA A 41 14.32 3.29 4.61
C ALA A 41 13.28 2.32 5.19
N PHE A 42 12.36 1.86 4.34
CA PHE A 42 11.34 0.87 4.70
C PHE A 42 11.97 -0.47 5.12
N LYS A 43 11.45 -1.11 6.17
CA LYS A 43 11.94 -2.42 6.67
C LYS A 43 11.25 -3.63 6.04
N GLY A 44 10.11 -3.44 5.39
CA GLY A 44 9.29 -4.55 4.92
C GLY A 44 9.89 -5.31 3.74
N ASN A 45 9.32 -6.48 3.46
CA ASN A 45 9.60 -7.28 2.28
C ASN A 45 8.70 -6.80 1.12
N ASN A 46 9.29 -6.15 0.12
CA ASN A 46 8.58 -5.77 -1.11
C ASN A 46 8.61 -6.89 -2.15
N ALA A 47 8.21 -8.09 -1.76
CA ALA A 47 8.03 -9.19 -2.70
C ALA A 47 6.97 -8.82 -3.76
N ASN A 48 7.19 -9.22 -5.01
CA ASN A 48 6.33 -8.87 -6.15
C ASN A 48 5.04 -9.70 -6.21
N HIS A 49 4.30 -9.71 -5.11
CA HIS A 49 2.95 -10.23 -5.01
C HIS A 49 2.11 -9.29 -4.14
N CYS A 50 0.79 -9.32 -4.31
CA CYS A 50 -0.15 -8.61 -3.45
C CYS A 50 -1.46 -9.36 -3.42
N TRP A 51 -1.85 -9.89 -2.26
CA TRP A 51 -3.10 -10.62 -2.12
C TRP A 51 -4.32 -9.71 -2.30
N ARG A 52 -4.26 -8.49 -1.75
CA ARG A 52 -5.35 -7.49 -1.78
C ARG A 52 -5.83 -7.17 -3.19
N LEU A 53 -4.91 -7.14 -4.15
CA LEU A 53 -5.18 -6.83 -5.55
C LEU A 53 -6.15 -7.80 -6.25
N TRP A 54 -6.33 -9.01 -5.69
CA TRP A 54 -7.13 -10.08 -6.28
C TRP A 54 -8.51 -10.23 -5.65
N HIS A 55 -8.78 -9.61 -4.50
CA HIS A 55 -10.03 -9.85 -3.77
C HIS A 55 -10.66 -8.60 -3.13
N ASP A 56 -9.96 -7.46 -3.07
CA ASP A 56 -10.47 -6.27 -2.38
C ASP A 56 -10.28 -4.98 -3.22
N PRO A 57 -11.01 -4.88 -4.34
CA PRO A 57 -11.09 -3.64 -5.12
C PRO A 57 -11.76 -2.54 -4.30
N VAL A 58 -11.37 -1.28 -4.55
CA VAL A 58 -12.02 -0.14 -3.90
C VAL A 58 -12.84 0.63 -4.95
N ILE A 59 -14.09 0.93 -4.57
CA ILE A 59 -14.99 1.77 -5.34
C ILE A 59 -15.16 3.07 -4.56
N THR A 60 -14.79 4.18 -5.19
CA THR A 60 -14.93 5.51 -4.62
C THR A 60 -16.37 6.02 -4.76
N TRP A 61 -16.72 7.10 -4.05
CA TRP A 61 -18.08 7.64 -3.98
C TRP A 61 -18.66 8.04 -5.35
N ASP A 62 -17.81 8.40 -6.30
CA ASP A 62 -18.22 8.79 -7.65
C ASP A 62 -18.31 7.60 -8.62
N GLY A 63 -18.04 6.38 -8.16
CA GLY A 63 -18.07 5.16 -8.95
C GLY A 63 -16.74 4.82 -9.64
N THR A 64 -15.67 5.60 -9.45
CA THR A 64 -14.32 5.22 -9.91
C THR A 64 -13.80 4.02 -9.13
N VAL A 65 -13.22 3.06 -9.86
CA VAL A 65 -12.59 1.86 -9.32
C VAL A 65 -11.07 2.05 -9.26
N VAL A 66 -10.48 1.75 -8.11
CA VAL A 66 -9.03 1.83 -7.85
C VAL A 66 -8.51 0.50 -7.28
N PRO A 67 -7.20 0.19 -7.41
CA PRO A 67 -6.68 -1.14 -7.12
C PRO A 67 -6.66 -1.53 -5.64
N CYS A 68 -6.63 -0.55 -4.73
CA CYS A 68 -6.38 -0.78 -3.31
C CYS A 68 -6.74 0.46 -2.47
N CYS A 69 -7.09 0.26 -1.20
CA CYS A 69 -7.31 1.35 -0.23
C CYS A 69 -6.05 2.16 0.14
N PHE A 70 -4.86 1.69 -0.25
CA PHE A 70 -3.63 2.47 -0.15
C PHE A 70 -3.56 3.60 -1.20
N ASP A 71 -4.38 3.53 -2.25
CA ASP A 71 -4.61 4.63 -3.19
C ASP A 71 -5.59 5.65 -2.61
N LYS A 72 -5.15 6.33 -1.56
CA LYS A 72 -6.01 7.19 -0.73
C LYS A 72 -6.57 8.39 -1.49
N ASP A 73 -5.85 8.84 -2.52
CA ASP A 73 -6.22 9.98 -3.37
C ASP A 73 -6.76 9.54 -4.75
N ALA A 74 -7.00 8.24 -4.93
CA ALA A 74 -7.55 7.64 -6.15
C ALA A 74 -6.78 8.00 -7.44
N GLN A 75 -5.44 7.98 -7.38
CA GLN A 75 -4.57 8.30 -8.51
C GLN A 75 -4.48 7.15 -9.52
N HIS A 76 -4.58 5.91 -9.07
CA HIS A 76 -4.47 4.70 -9.90
C HIS A 76 -5.84 4.23 -10.38
N LYS A 77 -6.50 5.02 -11.23
CA LYS A 77 -7.86 4.72 -11.72
C LYS A 77 -7.86 3.55 -12.70
N LEU A 78 -8.68 2.53 -12.45
CA LEU A 78 -8.82 1.33 -13.30
C LEU A 78 -10.07 1.38 -14.20
N GLY A 79 -10.89 2.41 -14.01
CA GLY A 79 -12.11 2.70 -14.75
C GLY A 79 -13.24 3.14 -13.82
N SER A 80 -14.49 3.15 -14.30
CA SER A 80 -15.64 3.58 -13.49
C SER A 80 -16.92 2.81 -13.82
N LEU A 81 -17.72 2.61 -12.77
CA LEU A 81 -19.00 1.89 -12.82
C LEU A 81 -20.10 2.69 -13.51
N ARG A 82 -19.88 3.98 -13.79
CA ARG A 82 -20.80 4.79 -14.57
C ARG A 82 -20.77 4.45 -16.06
N GLN A 83 -19.68 3.85 -16.55
CA GLN A 83 -19.48 3.54 -17.96
C GLN A 83 -19.69 2.06 -18.27
N GLN A 84 -19.28 1.15 -17.37
CA GLN A 84 -19.40 -0.29 -17.64
C GLN A 84 -19.56 -1.12 -16.35
N PRO A 85 -20.13 -2.34 -16.44
CA PRO A 85 -20.27 -3.24 -15.30
C PRO A 85 -18.94 -3.64 -14.68
N PHE A 86 -18.91 -3.85 -13.36
CA PHE A 86 -17.70 -4.25 -12.63
C PHE A 86 -17.04 -5.53 -13.22
N LYS A 87 -17.85 -6.50 -13.65
CA LYS A 87 -17.37 -7.75 -14.24
C LYS A 87 -16.48 -7.54 -15.47
N GLU A 88 -16.75 -6.49 -16.24
CA GLU A 88 -15.98 -6.10 -17.42
C GLU A 88 -14.73 -5.32 -17.00
N LEU A 89 -14.87 -4.35 -16.08
CA LEU A 89 -13.74 -3.63 -15.47
C LEU A 89 -12.67 -4.57 -14.92
N TRP A 90 -13.07 -5.59 -14.17
CA TRP A 90 -12.17 -6.56 -13.54
C TRP A 90 -11.24 -7.29 -14.53
N LYS A 91 -11.67 -7.36 -15.80
CA LYS A 91 -10.97 -8.06 -16.89
C LYS A 91 -10.41 -7.12 -17.95
N ASN A 92 -10.55 -5.80 -17.78
CA ASN A 92 -10.13 -4.81 -18.76
C ASN A 92 -8.59 -4.68 -18.84
N GLY A 93 -8.11 -3.85 -19.76
CA GLY A 93 -6.69 -3.58 -19.97
C GLY A 93 -6.03 -2.94 -18.75
N GLU A 94 -6.63 -1.88 -18.20
CA GLU A 94 -6.08 -1.13 -17.06
C GLU A 94 -5.84 -2.01 -15.82
N TYR A 95 -6.82 -2.86 -15.48
CA TYR A 95 -6.74 -3.77 -14.35
C TYR A 95 -5.64 -4.82 -14.56
N LYS A 96 -5.54 -5.39 -15.77
CA LYS A 96 -4.49 -6.34 -16.12
C LYS A 96 -3.11 -5.68 -16.10
N ASN A 97 -2.99 -4.47 -16.62
CA ASN A 97 -1.75 -3.70 -16.65
C ASN A 97 -1.25 -3.43 -15.23
N PHE A 98 -2.12 -2.91 -14.34
CA PHE A 98 -1.75 -2.65 -12.96
C PHE A 98 -1.30 -3.93 -12.23
N ARG A 99 -2.00 -5.05 -12.45
CA ARG A 99 -1.59 -6.37 -11.94
C ARG A 99 -0.22 -6.79 -12.43
N SER A 100 0.06 -6.65 -13.72
CA SER A 100 1.38 -6.97 -14.28
C SER A 100 2.47 -6.10 -13.66
N GLN A 101 2.24 -4.81 -13.45
CA GLN A 101 3.21 -3.92 -12.81
C GLN A 101 3.52 -4.35 -11.37
N VAL A 102 2.50 -4.73 -10.59
CA VAL A 102 2.67 -5.26 -9.23
C VAL A 102 3.49 -6.55 -9.22
N LEU A 103 3.27 -7.44 -10.19
CA LEU A 103 4.03 -8.69 -10.32
C LEU A 103 5.47 -8.47 -10.85
N GLN A 104 5.73 -7.36 -11.54
CA GLN A 104 7.06 -6.99 -12.03
C GLN A 104 7.90 -6.29 -10.96
N SER A 105 7.36 -5.24 -10.32
CA SER A 105 8.05 -4.51 -9.26
C SER A 105 7.08 -3.69 -8.42
N ARG A 106 6.74 -4.18 -7.23
CA ARG A 106 5.97 -3.38 -6.25
C ARG A 106 6.71 -2.15 -5.76
N GLN A 107 8.04 -2.19 -5.76
CA GLN A 107 8.88 -1.07 -5.33
C GLN A 107 8.70 0.18 -6.22
N ASN A 108 8.26 -0.01 -7.47
CA ASN A 108 8.11 1.08 -8.44
C ASN A 108 6.73 1.73 -8.43
N ILE A 109 5.80 1.24 -7.59
CA ILE A 109 4.46 1.78 -7.44
C ILE A 109 4.39 2.43 -6.06
N ASP A 110 4.18 3.73 -6.02
CA ASP A 110 4.18 4.59 -4.83
C ASP A 110 3.28 4.03 -3.71
N ILE A 111 2.05 3.65 -4.02
CA ILE A 111 1.08 3.11 -3.04
C ILE A 111 1.46 1.70 -2.55
N CYS A 112 2.36 1.00 -3.25
CA CYS A 112 2.76 -0.39 -2.97
C CYS A 112 4.11 -0.50 -2.24
N ALA A 113 5.03 0.43 -2.51
CA ALA A 113 6.41 0.43 -2.00
C ALA A 113 6.51 0.57 -0.47
N ASN A 114 5.48 1.12 0.16
CA ASN A 114 5.38 1.35 1.61
C ASN A 114 4.08 0.76 2.20
N CYS A 115 3.45 -0.20 1.51
CA CYS A 115 2.18 -0.76 1.93
C CYS A 115 2.33 -1.86 2.99
N SER A 116 1.22 -2.22 3.64
CA SER A 116 1.24 -3.19 4.72
C SER A 116 1.35 -4.65 4.27
N GLU A 117 1.18 -4.97 2.99
CA GLU A 117 1.43 -6.33 2.47
C GLU A 117 2.88 -6.76 2.69
N GLY A 118 3.82 -5.80 2.66
CA GLY A 118 5.24 -6.08 2.88
C GLY A 118 5.65 -6.15 4.35
N VAL A 119 4.73 -6.01 5.31
CA VAL A 119 5.08 -6.03 6.75
C VAL A 119 4.33 -7.12 7.48
N LYS A 120 4.93 -7.64 8.54
CA LYS A 120 4.22 -8.49 9.50
C LYS A 120 3.30 -7.58 10.34
N VAL A 121 2.01 -7.57 10.02
CA VAL A 121 1.00 -6.78 10.76
C VAL A 121 0.48 -7.52 11.99
N TRP A 122 0.52 -8.87 11.95
CA TRP A 122 -0.01 -9.76 12.98
C TRP A 122 0.98 -10.89 13.26
N GLY A 123 1.07 -11.32 14.51
CA GLY A 123 1.93 -12.42 14.96
C GLY A 123 2.99 -11.97 15.96
#